data_AF-C7P9L7-F1
#
_entry.id   AF-C7P9L7-F1
#
_cell.length_a   1.000
_cell.length_b   1.000
_cell.length_c   1.000
_cell.angle_alpha   90.00
_cell.angle_beta   90.00
_cell.angle_gamma   90.00
#
_symmetry.space_group_name_H-M   'P 1'
#
loop_
_entity.id
_entity.type
_entity.pdbx_description
1 polymer ?
#
loop_
_entity_poly.entity_id
_entity_poly.type
_entity_poly.pdbx_seq_one_letter_code
_entity_poly.pdbx_strand_id
1 'polypeptide(L)'
;MDLYSMAEYLVMHYGYIGLFIISFTEAFIQPIPPDVFIIGASYFGLNPIISAIVATIGTTLGGLFGYFLGDKLGHPIFVKLFGERYLHKGEEFFNKYGVFGVFIAGISPLPYKVIAWLSGIFEMHKLWFTIGTIVGRFPRFLTVAYFGGILGNNKLNDINIWLFYLINSHYNQILDIIMPIISKITYPLIAIVSIILFLKNRKFWVKLIFILFLAFVIAYSLKYLIHEPRPYFVLDNIHLLCYEGNEPSFPSGHTTLAFALSTALLFYSRKIGAIFLIWAILVAYSRVYVGVHYPFDVFAGAVIGIACGYLTTVDIYKIMNKCKKHTKDY
;
A
#
# COMPACT_ATOMS: atom_id res chain seq x y z
N MET A 1 -12.84 -7.97 -18.48
CA MET A 1 -13.07 -7.20 -17.25
C MET A 1 -12.03 -7.65 -16.25
N ASP A 2 -11.21 -6.74 -15.73
CA ASP A 2 -10.24 -7.10 -14.68
C ASP A 2 -10.96 -7.35 -13.35
N LEU A 3 -10.24 -7.95 -12.39
CA LEU A 3 -10.81 -8.36 -11.11
C LEU A 3 -11.34 -7.16 -10.30
N TYR A 4 -10.67 -6.01 -10.44
CA TYR A 4 -11.04 -4.75 -9.82
C TYR A 4 -12.38 -4.23 -10.37
N SER A 5 -12.52 -4.12 -11.68
CA SER A 5 -13.74 -3.63 -12.34
C SER A 5 -14.94 -4.53 -12.05
N MET A 6 -14.71 -5.84 -11.93
CA MET A 6 -15.77 -6.78 -11.55
C MET A 6 -16.20 -6.61 -10.09
N ALA A 7 -15.24 -6.42 -9.18
CA ALA A 7 -15.53 -6.15 -7.78
C ALA A 7 -16.27 -4.82 -7.60
N GLU A 8 -15.82 -3.77 -8.28
CA GLU A 8 -16.49 -2.46 -8.33
C GLU A 8 -17.92 -2.59 -8.86
N TYR A 9 -18.11 -3.23 -10.01
CA TYR A 9 -19.44 -3.42 -10.59
C TYR A 9 -20.40 -4.15 -9.64
N LEU A 10 -19.95 -5.27 -9.06
CA LEU A 10 -20.77 -6.09 -8.16
C LEU A 10 -21.14 -5.34 -6.88
N VAL A 11 -20.20 -4.62 -6.29
CA VAL A 11 -20.44 -3.85 -5.06
C VAL A 11 -21.34 -2.65 -5.35
N MET A 12 -21.07 -1.88 -6.41
CA MET A 12 -21.81 -0.66 -6.72
C MET A 12 -23.25 -0.93 -7.16
N HIS A 13 -23.52 -2.05 -7.86
CA HIS A 13 -24.86 -2.36 -8.37
C HIS A 13 -25.66 -3.28 -7.44
N TYR A 14 -25.00 -4.20 -6.72
CA TYR A 14 -25.69 -5.24 -5.94
C TYR A 14 -25.35 -5.21 -4.44
N GLY A 15 -24.38 -4.40 -4.01
CA GLY A 15 -24.03 -4.20 -2.60
C GLY A 15 -23.82 -5.50 -1.83
N TYR A 16 -24.48 -5.62 -0.68
CA TYR A 16 -24.42 -6.82 0.16
C TYR A 16 -24.95 -8.09 -0.53
N ILE A 17 -25.91 -7.97 -1.46
CA ILE A 17 -26.45 -9.12 -2.20
C ILE A 17 -25.38 -9.68 -3.13
N GLY A 18 -24.64 -8.82 -3.83
CA GLY A 18 -23.51 -9.23 -4.67
C GLY A 18 -22.45 -9.96 -3.85
N LEU A 19 -22.09 -9.40 -2.69
CA LEU A 19 -21.11 -10.00 -1.78
C LEU A 19 -21.56 -11.38 -1.26
N PHE A 20 -22.85 -11.52 -0.93
CA PHE A 20 -23.43 -12.79 -0.51
C PHE A 20 -23.32 -13.85 -1.61
N ILE A 21 -23.74 -13.52 -2.84
CA ILE A 21 -23.76 -14.46 -3.97
C ILE A 21 -22.35 -14.97 -4.27
N ILE A 22 -21.36 -14.07 -4.31
CA ILE A 22 -19.97 -14.44 -4.59
C ILE A 22 -19.40 -15.34 -3.48
N SER A 23 -19.64 -14.98 -2.22
CA SER A 23 -19.16 -15.75 -1.07
C SER A 23 -19.82 -17.12 -0.99
N PHE A 24 -21.08 -17.22 -1.45
CA PHE A 24 -21.82 -18.47 -1.59
C PHE A 24 -21.27 -19.35 -2.71
N THR A 25 -21.10 -18.83 -3.93
CA THR A 25 -20.63 -19.63 -5.08
C THR A 25 -19.18 -20.04 -4.96
N GLU A 26 -18.31 -19.22 -4.35
CA GLU A 26 -16.92 -19.58 -4.08
C GLU A 26 -16.79 -20.80 -3.20
N ALA A 27 -17.66 -20.91 -2.19
CA ALA A 27 -17.57 -21.97 -1.21
C ALA A 27 -17.82 -23.38 -1.76
N PHE A 28 -18.30 -23.52 -3.01
CA PHE A 28 -18.47 -24.84 -3.63
C PHE A 28 -17.99 -24.98 -5.09
N ILE A 29 -17.84 -23.91 -5.88
CA ILE A 29 -17.47 -24.05 -7.31
C ILE A 29 -16.60 -22.93 -7.90
N GLN A 30 -16.74 -21.69 -7.44
CA GLN A 30 -16.10 -20.55 -8.12
C GLN A 30 -14.60 -20.46 -7.81
N PRO A 31 -13.71 -20.21 -8.80
CA PRO A 31 -12.25 -20.21 -8.59
C PRO A 31 -11.72 -18.98 -7.84
N ILE A 32 -12.45 -17.86 -7.87
CA ILE A 32 -11.98 -16.57 -7.36
C ILE A 32 -12.25 -16.46 -5.85
N PRO A 33 -11.23 -16.17 -5.01
CA PRO A 33 -11.42 -15.98 -3.58
C PRO A 33 -12.38 -14.83 -3.26
N PRO A 34 -13.23 -14.95 -2.22
CA PRO A 34 -14.17 -13.90 -1.85
C PRO A 34 -13.46 -12.70 -1.21
N ASP A 35 -12.25 -12.88 -0.67
CA ASP A 35 -11.44 -11.87 0.00
C ASP A 35 -11.30 -10.57 -0.82
N VAL A 36 -11.09 -10.68 -2.13
CA VAL A 36 -10.92 -9.52 -3.02
C VAL A 36 -12.21 -8.69 -3.07
N PHE A 37 -13.36 -9.36 -3.10
CA PHE A 37 -14.66 -8.69 -3.12
C PHE A 37 -15.04 -8.12 -1.76
N ILE A 38 -14.62 -8.75 -0.66
CA ILE A 38 -14.84 -8.23 0.70
C ILE A 38 -14.01 -6.96 0.94
N ILE A 39 -12.76 -6.94 0.46
CA ILE A 39 -11.90 -5.75 0.47
C ILE A 39 -12.55 -4.64 -0.38
N GLY A 40 -12.93 -4.97 -1.62
CA GLY A 40 -13.61 -4.03 -2.53
C GLY A 40 -14.90 -3.48 -1.95
N ALA A 41 -15.75 -4.34 -1.38
CA ALA A 41 -16.99 -3.97 -0.72
C ALA A 41 -16.78 -2.85 0.31
N SER A 42 -15.79 -3.05 1.18
CA SER A 42 -15.48 -2.10 2.24
C SER A 42 -14.76 -0.85 1.72
N TYR A 43 -13.94 -1.02 0.66
CA TYR A 43 -13.26 0.08 -0.03
C TYR A 43 -14.26 1.04 -0.68
N PHE A 44 -15.29 0.53 -1.34
CA PHE A 44 -16.33 1.32 -1.99
C PHE A 44 -17.45 1.79 -1.02
N GLY A 45 -17.23 1.69 0.29
CA GLY A 45 -18.08 2.32 1.30
C GLY A 45 -19.09 1.41 2.01
N LEU A 46 -19.11 0.10 1.76
CA LEU A 46 -19.93 -0.81 2.58
C LEU A 46 -19.33 -0.97 3.99
N ASN A 47 -20.19 -1.06 5.00
CA ASN A 47 -19.74 -1.23 6.39
C ASN A 47 -18.91 -2.53 6.55
N PRO A 48 -17.65 -2.47 7.04
CA PRO A 48 -16.77 -3.63 7.14
C PRO A 48 -17.33 -4.80 7.96
N ILE A 49 -18.03 -4.50 9.06
CA ILE A 49 -18.60 -5.53 9.95
C ILE A 49 -19.75 -6.24 9.23
N ILE A 50 -20.65 -5.48 8.59
CA ILE A 50 -21.78 -6.05 7.84
C ILE A 50 -21.25 -6.86 6.65
N SER A 51 -20.25 -6.37 5.93
CA SER A 51 -19.59 -7.09 4.83
C SER A 51 -19.04 -8.44 5.30
N ALA A 52 -18.35 -8.48 6.45
CA ALA A 52 -17.83 -9.71 7.01
C ALA A 52 -18.94 -10.70 7.40
N ILE A 53 -20.01 -10.23 8.06
CA ILE A 53 -21.16 -11.05 8.44
C ILE A 53 -21.83 -11.65 7.20
N VAL A 54 -22.14 -10.82 6.20
CA VAL A 54 -22.80 -11.25 4.97
C VAL A 54 -21.96 -12.27 4.21
N ALA A 55 -20.65 -12.03 4.09
CA ALA A 55 -19.74 -12.98 3.46
C ALA A 55 -19.65 -14.30 4.24
N THR A 56 -19.61 -14.26 5.57
CA THR A 56 -19.62 -15.47 6.41
C THR A 56 -20.91 -16.26 6.22
N ILE A 57 -22.08 -15.60 6.22
CA ILE A 57 -23.37 -16.30 5.97
C ILE A 57 -23.36 -16.94 4.58
N GLY A 58 -22.94 -16.19 3.55
CA GLY A 58 -22.83 -16.70 2.18
C GLY A 58 -21.92 -17.93 2.09
N THR A 59 -20.70 -17.84 2.62
CA THR A 59 -19.73 -18.95 2.63
C THR A 59 -20.20 -20.14 3.47
N THR A 60 -20.91 -19.92 4.59
CA THR A 60 -21.44 -21.02 5.40
C THR A 60 -22.54 -21.78 4.64
N LEU A 61 -23.48 -21.06 4.02
CA LEU A 61 -24.54 -21.69 3.22
C LEU A 61 -23.97 -22.37 1.97
N GLY A 62 -23.03 -21.73 1.28
CA GLY A 62 -22.37 -22.30 0.11
C GLY A 62 -21.48 -23.49 0.48
N GLY A 63 -20.84 -23.45 1.65
CA GLY A 63 -20.04 -24.55 2.20
C GLY A 63 -20.91 -25.75 2.59
N LEU A 64 -22.10 -25.52 3.16
CA LEU A 64 -23.08 -26.59 3.42
C LEU A 64 -23.61 -27.20 2.12
N PHE A 65 -23.77 -26.40 1.08
CA PHE A 65 -24.09 -26.91 -0.26
C PHE A 65 -22.94 -27.73 -0.85
N GLY A 66 -21.69 -27.26 -0.74
CA GLY A 66 -20.50 -28.02 -1.14
C GLY A 66 -20.33 -29.33 -0.36
N TYR A 67 -20.60 -29.31 0.95
CA TYR A 67 -20.68 -30.50 1.79
C TYR A 67 -21.72 -31.50 1.25
N PHE A 68 -22.93 -31.02 0.95
CA PHE A 68 -23.99 -31.87 0.40
C PHE A 68 -23.60 -32.48 -0.95
N LEU A 69 -22.94 -31.70 -1.82
CA LEU A 69 -22.39 -32.22 -3.07
C LEU A 69 -21.32 -33.28 -2.82
N GLY A 70 -20.42 -33.07 -1.86
CA GLY A 70 -19.42 -34.07 -1.47
C GLY A 70 -20.05 -35.38 -0.99
N ASP A 71 -21.04 -35.29 -0.10
CA ASP A 71 -21.81 -36.43 0.44
C ASP A 71 -22.53 -37.23 -0.67
N LYS A 72 -23.15 -36.54 -1.64
CA LYS A 72 -23.94 -37.19 -2.70
C LYS A 72 -23.14 -37.65 -3.91
N LEU A 73 -22.15 -36.87 -4.32
CA LEU A 73 -21.42 -37.09 -5.57
C LEU A 73 -20.09 -37.81 -5.36
N GLY A 74 -19.56 -37.77 -4.13
CA GLY A 74 -18.40 -38.54 -3.71
C GLY A 74 -17.10 -38.22 -4.46
N HIS A 75 -16.17 -39.17 -4.34
CA HIS A 75 -14.84 -39.12 -4.92
C HIS A 75 -14.78 -38.90 -6.44
N PRO A 76 -15.60 -39.56 -7.29
CA PRO A 76 -15.44 -39.48 -8.75
C PRO A 76 -15.63 -38.06 -9.31
N ILE A 77 -16.64 -37.34 -8.82
CA ILE A 77 -16.92 -35.97 -9.29
C ILE A 77 -15.94 -34.98 -8.67
N PHE A 78 -15.56 -35.18 -7.40
CA PHE A 78 -14.53 -34.36 -6.76
C PHE A 78 -13.21 -34.41 -7.54
N VAL A 79 -12.74 -35.60 -7.91
CA VAL A 79 -11.50 -35.77 -8.68
C VAL A 79 -11.61 -35.11 -10.05
N LYS A 80 -12.76 -35.18 -10.71
CA LYS A 80 -13.00 -34.52 -12.00
C LYS A 80 -12.92 -32.99 -11.90
N LEU A 81 -13.39 -32.41 -10.79
CA LEU A 81 -13.44 -30.95 -10.60
C LEU A 81 -12.12 -30.37 -10.06
N PHE A 82 -11.47 -31.06 -9.12
CA PHE A 82 -10.32 -30.53 -8.39
C PHE A 82 -9.03 -31.30 -8.66
N GLY A 83 -9.10 -32.58 -9.03
CA GLY A 83 -7.95 -33.46 -9.27
C GLY A 83 -7.56 -34.31 -8.05
N GLU A 84 -6.98 -35.49 -8.31
CA GLU A 84 -6.58 -36.46 -7.26
C GLU A 84 -5.60 -35.88 -6.23
N ARG A 85 -4.73 -34.96 -6.65
CA ARG A 85 -3.77 -34.34 -5.74
C ARG A 85 -4.45 -33.62 -4.56
N TYR A 86 -5.59 -32.98 -4.80
CA TYR A 86 -6.34 -32.30 -3.73
C TYR A 86 -7.09 -33.29 -2.83
N LEU A 87 -7.48 -34.45 -3.36
CA LEU A 87 -8.09 -35.51 -2.59
C LEU A 87 -7.10 -36.06 -1.57
N HIS A 88 -5.93 -36.54 -2.03
CA HIS A 88 -4.91 -37.12 -1.14
C HIS A 88 -4.41 -36.13 -0.09
N LYS A 89 -4.09 -34.88 -0.50
CA LYS A 89 -3.68 -33.84 0.45
C LYS A 89 -4.77 -33.49 1.45
N GLY A 90 -6.02 -33.49 1.00
CA GLY A 90 -7.19 -33.25 1.81
C GLY A 90 -7.39 -34.34 2.86
N GLU A 91 -7.27 -35.60 2.45
CA GLU A 91 -7.35 -36.77 3.31
C GLU A 91 -6.25 -36.76 4.38
N GLU A 92 -4.99 -36.56 3.99
CA GLU A 92 -3.87 -36.39 4.95
C GLU A 92 -4.13 -35.26 5.95
N PHE A 93 -4.69 -34.14 5.46
CA PHE A 93 -5.02 -32.99 6.29
C PHE A 93 -6.14 -33.30 7.30
N PHE A 94 -7.23 -33.94 6.87
CA PHE A 94 -8.31 -34.35 7.77
C PHE A 94 -7.88 -35.46 8.73
N ASN A 95 -7.02 -36.40 8.31
CA ASN A 95 -6.45 -37.41 9.20
C ASN A 95 -5.60 -36.79 10.31
N LYS A 96 -4.89 -35.69 10.02
CA LYS A 96 -4.06 -35.00 11.00
C LYS A 96 -4.83 -34.09 11.95
N TYR A 97 -5.81 -33.35 11.45
CA TYR A 97 -6.47 -32.28 12.20
C TYR A 97 -7.94 -32.58 12.57
N GLY A 98 -8.53 -33.61 11.98
CA GLY A 98 -9.92 -34.01 12.20
C GLY A 98 -10.89 -32.85 12.02
N VAL A 99 -11.81 -32.73 12.98
CA VAL A 99 -12.83 -31.66 13.02
C VAL A 99 -12.22 -30.25 13.02
N PHE A 100 -11.06 -30.07 13.67
CA PHE A 100 -10.37 -28.78 13.68
C PHE A 100 -9.78 -28.40 12.32
N GLY A 101 -9.66 -29.34 11.39
CA GLY A 101 -9.20 -29.10 10.03
C GLY A 101 -10.02 -28.02 9.33
N VAL A 102 -11.35 -28.01 9.51
CA VAL A 102 -12.25 -27.01 8.91
C VAL A 102 -11.97 -25.61 9.43
N PHE A 103 -11.70 -25.47 10.73
CA PHE A 103 -11.34 -24.19 11.35
C PHE A 103 -10.00 -23.67 10.80
N ILE A 104 -8.97 -24.53 10.75
CA ILE A 104 -7.64 -24.19 10.22
C ILE A 104 -7.74 -23.81 8.73
N ALA A 105 -8.52 -24.55 7.96
CA ALA A 105 -8.84 -24.26 6.57
C ALA A 105 -9.59 -22.92 6.38
N GLY A 106 -10.41 -22.53 7.34
CA GLY A 106 -11.13 -21.25 7.33
C GLY A 106 -10.18 -20.05 7.35
N ILE A 107 -9.14 -20.13 8.18
CA ILE A 107 -8.16 -19.05 8.37
C ILE A 107 -7.03 -19.11 7.33
N SER A 108 -6.61 -20.32 6.94
CA SER A 108 -5.49 -20.51 6.00
C SER A 108 -5.83 -20.09 4.55
N PRO A 109 -4.82 -19.79 3.71
CA PRO A 109 -5.02 -19.48 2.30
C PRO A 109 -5.45 -20.69 1.43
N LEU A 110 -5.87 -21.79 2.06
CA LEU A 110 -6.31 -22.99 1.34
C LEU A 110 -7.64 -22.76 0.61
N PRO A 111 -7.85 -23.41 -0.55
CA PRO A 111 -9.11 -23.30 -1.27
C PRO A 111 -10.26 -23.87 -0.43
N TYR A 112 -11.20 -23.01 -0.01
CA TYR A 112 -12.23 -23.42 0.93
C TYR A 112 -13.17 -24.49 0.39
N LYS A 113 -13.56 -24.35 -0.88
CA LYS A 113 -14.40 -25.31 -1.61
C LYS A 113 -13.89 -26.75 -1.55
N VAL A 114 -12.58 -26.94 -1.58
CA VAL A 114 -11.97 -28.27 -1.46
C VAL A 114 -12.30 -28.89 -0.11
N ILE A 115 -12.17 -28.09 0.95
CA ILE A 115 -12.44 -28.51 2.33
C ILE A 115 -13.93 -28.78 2.54
N ALA A 116 -14.81 -27.94 1.99
CA ALA A 116 -16.25 -28.13 2.05
C ALA A 116 -16.69 -29.47 1.43
N TRP A 117 -16.22 -29.77 0.21
CA TRP A 117 -16.52 -31.03 -0.45
C TRP A 117 -15.96 -32.23 0.31
N LEU A 118 -14.69 -32.18 0.73
CA LEU A 118 -14.04 -33.27 1.46
C LEU A 118 -14.72 -33.56 2.80
N SER A 119 -15.18 -32.54 3.51
CA SER A 119 -15.98 -32.73 4.72
C SER A 119 -17.26 -33.52 4.47
N GLY A 120 -17.89 -33.35 3.30
CA GLY A 120 -19.04 -34.14 2.87
C GLY A 120 -18.66 -35.57 2.50
N ILE A 121 -17.59 -35.74 1.72
CA ILE A 121 -17.08 -37.05 1.29
C ILE A 121 -16.69 -37.92 2.49
N PHE A 122 -16.11 -37.31 3.53
CA PHE A 122 -15.72 -38.00 4.77
C PHE A 122 -16.82 -37.99 5.84
N GLU A 123 -18.06 -37.66 5.48
CA GLU A 123 -19.25 -37.71 6.35
C GLU A 123 -19.07 -36.99 7.70
N MET A 124 -18.33 -35.88 7.72
CA MET A 124 -18.05 -35.13 8.94
C MET A 124 -19.35 -34.56 9.55
N HIS A 125 -19.49 -34.58 10.87
CA HIS A 125 -20.71 -34.09 11.52
C HIS A 125 -21.04 -32.63 11.17
N LYS A 126 -22.21 -32.39 10.56
CA LYS A 126 -22.62 -31.11 9.95
C LYS A 126 -22.54 -29.91 10.91
N LEU A 127 -22.88 -30.10 12.18
CA LEU A 127 -22.79 -29.02 13.19
C LEU A 127 -21.34 -28.56 13.37
N TRP A 128 -20.41 -29.50 13.43
CA TRP A 128 -19.00 -29.20 13.67
C TRP A 128 -18.33 -28.59 12.44
N PHE A 129 -18.74 -29.03 11.25
CA PHE A 129 -18.38 -28.36 10.00
C PHE A 129 -18.85 -26.90 10.04
N THR A 130 -20.14 -26.67 10.31
CA THR A 130 -20.75 -25.32 10.32
C THR A 130 -20.07 -24.39 11.34
N ILE A 131 -19.86 -24.86 12.56
CA ILE A 131 -19.16 -24.10 13.61
C ILE A 131 -17.73 -23.80 13.16
N GLY A 132 -17.00 -24.81 12.66
CA GLY A 132 -15.64 -24.64 12.14
C GLY A 132 -15.55 -23.61 11.02
N THR A 133 -16.52 -23.61 10.10
CA THR A 133 -16.63 -22.61 9.03
C THR A 133 -16.80 -21.22 9.58
N ILE A 134 -17.80 -20.99 10.45
CA ILE A 134 -18.11 -19.67 10.98
C ILE A 134 -16.92 -19.14 11.78
N VAL A 135 -16.41 -19.93 12.71
CA VAL A 135 -15.32 -19.54 13.61
C VAL A 135 -14.01 -19.35 12.84
N GLY A 136 -13.77 -20.10 11.78
CA GLY A 136 -12.57 -19.96 10.94
C GLY A 136 -12.65 -18.81 9.93
N ARG A 137 -13.82 -18.59 9.31
CA ARG A 137 -13.98 -17.60 8.22
C ARG A 137 -14.29 -16.21 8.72
N PHE A 138 -15.09 -16.06 9.78
CA PHE A 138 -15.51 -14.75 10.26
C PHE A 138 -14.31 -13.85 10.65
N PRO A 139 -13.32 -14.29 11.45
CA PRO A 139 -12.17 -13.45 11.80
C PRO A 139 -11.36 -13.01 10.57
N ARG A 140 -11.17 -13.91 9.60
CA ARG A 140 -10.47 -13.61 8.35
C ARG A 140 -11.22 -12.58 7.52
N PHE A 141 -12.51 -12.79 7.30
CA PHE A 141 -13.37 -11.87 6.55
C PHE A 141 -13.47 -10.50 7.22
N LEU A 142 -13.55 -10.46 8.55
CA LEU A 142 -13.51 -9.21 9.31
C LEU A 142 -12.18 -8.47 9.13
N THR A 143 -11.06 -9.19 9.18
CA THR A 143 -9.72 -8.62 8.98
C THR A 143 -9.60 -7.97 7.59
N VAL A 144 -9.95 -8.70 6.54
CA VAL A 144 -9.84 -8.17 5.16
C VAL A 144 -10.87 -7.06 4.88
N ALA A 145 -12.07 -7.14 5.46
CA ALA A 145 -13.07 -6.08 5.36
C ALA A 145 -12.58 -4.79 6.04
N TYR A 146 -12.03 -4.89 7.25
CA TYR A 146 -11.50 -3.73 7.97
C TYR A 146 -10.32 -3.10 7.22
N PHE A 147 -9.45 -3.93 6.64
CA PHE A 147 -8.38 -3.46 5.76
C PHE A 147 -8.93 -2.70 4.54
N GLY A 148 -9.92 -3.26 3.85
CA GLY A 148 -10.61 -2.56 2.75
C GLY A 148 -11.25 -1.25 3.18
N GLY A 149 -11.88 -1.22 4.37
CA GLY A 149 -12.48 -0.01 4.92
C GLY A 149 -11.46 1.05 5.37
N ILE A 150 -10.24 0.68 5.75
CA ILE A 150 -9.14 1.63 5.96
C ILE A 150 -8.70 2.21 4.62
N LEU A 151 -8.50 1.35 3.61
CA LEU A 151 -8.07 1.78 2.27
C LEU A 151 -9.12 2.67 1.59
N GLY A 152 -10.41 2.39 1.82
CA GLY A 152 -11.52 3.17 1.27
C GLY A 152 -11.96 4.34 2.13
N ASN A 153 -11.44 4.46 3.37
CA ASN A 153 -11.75 5.61 4.20
C ASN A 153 -11.02 6.82 3.64
N ASN A 154 -11.78 7.72 3.02
CA ASN A 154 -11.32 9.06 2.67
C ASN A 154 -10.76 9.82 3.87
N LYS A 155 -10.94 9.38 5.13
CA LYS A 155 -10.37 10.04 6.32
C LYS A 155 -8.89 10.43 6.20
N LEU A 156 -8.04 9.59 5.62
CA LEU A 156 -6.63 9.96 5.43
C LEU A 156 -6.49 11.10 4.41
N ASN A 157 -7.27 11.05 3.34
CA ASN A 157 -7.37 12.13 2.35
C ASN A 157 -8.01 13.40 2.95
N ASP A 158 -9.08 13.27 3.72
CA ASP A 158 -9.77 14.36 4.42
C ASP A 158 -8.85 15.03 5.43
N ILE A 159 -8.04 14.25 6.18
CA ILE A 159 -7.00 14.78 7.06
C ILE A 159 -5.93 15.52 6.23
N ASN A 160 -5.50 14.94 5.11
CA ASN A 160 -4.50 15.56 4.23
C ASN A 160 -5.00 16.89 3.65
N ILE A 161 -6.26 16.95 3.22
CA ILE A 161 -6.95 18.15 2.72
C ILE A 161 -7.18 19.15 3.84
N TRP A 162 -7.61 18.71 5.03
CA TRP A 162 -7.81 19.57 6.19
C TRP A 162 -6.48 20.23 6.63
N LEU A 163 -5.40 19.45 6.70
CA LEU A 163 -4.05 19.97 6.98
C LEU A 163 -3.56 20.91 5.86
N PHE A 164 -3.89 20.61 4.60
CA PHE A 164 -3.59 21.50 3.48
C PHE A 164 -4.26 22.85 3.67
N TYR A 165 -5.58 22.89 3.91
CA TYR A 165 -6.29 24.14 4.14
C TYR A 165 -5.82 24.85 5.41
N LEU A 166 -5.49 24.14 6.48
CA LEU A 166 -4.92 24.73 7.69
C LEU A 166 -3.68 25.58 7.39
N ILE A 167 -2.85 25.17 6.42
CA ILE A 167 -1.65 25.91 6.02
C ILE A 167 -1.96 26.93 4.92
N ASN A 168 -2.59 26.51 3.82
CA ASN A 168 -2.77 27.31 2.61
C ASN A 168 -3.79 28.45 2.78
N SER A 169 -4.78 28.31 3.68
CA SER A 169 -5.76 29.38 3.93
C SER A 169 -5.27 30.50 4.86
N HIS A 170 -4.17 30.29 5.60
CA HIS A 170 -3.61 31.28 6.52
C HIS A 170 -2.48 32.09 5.86
N TYR A 171 -2.80 32.76 4.74
CA TYR A 171 -1.82 33.53 3.99
C TYR A 171 -1.55 34.92 4.60
N ASN A 172 -0.35 35.44 4.35
CA ASN A 172 0.08 36.78 4.75
C ASN A 172 0.99 37.38 3.66
N GLN A 173 0.88 38.69 3.42
CA GLN A 173 1.67 39.45 2.42
C GLN A 173 3.19 39.19 2.49
N ILE A 174 3.76 39.06 3.70
CA ILE A 174 5.20 38.79 3.86
C ILE A 174 5.53 37.37 3.40
N LEU A 175 4.73 36.39 3.80
CA LEU A 175 4.94 34.99 3.45
C LEU A 175 4.68 34.72 1.97
N ASP A 176 3.77 35.46 1.34
CA ASP A 176 3.49 35.40 -0.10
C ASP A 176 4.69 35.83 -0.94
N ILE A 177 5.57 36.68 -0.40
CA ILE A 177 6.83 37.05 -1.05
C ILE A 177 7.91 35.98 -0.76
N ILE A 178 8.05 35.56 0.50
CA ILE A 178 9.16 34.71 0.93
C ILE A 178 9.01 33.25 0.49
N MET A 179 7.82 32.66 0.62
CA MET A 179 7.61 31.22 0.41
C MET A 179 7.83 30.78 -1.05
N PRO A 180 7.37 31.53 -2.07
CA PRO A 180 7.72 31.23 -3.46
C PRO A 180 9.23 31.29 -3.73
N ILE A 181 9.94 32.23 -3.09
CA ILE A 181 11.39 32.35 -3.22
C ILE A 181 12.07 31.12 -2.62
N ILE A 182 11.76 30.76 -1.36
CA ILE A 182 12.30 29.57 -0.69
C ILE A 182 12.09 28.32 -1.55
N SER A 183 10.89 28.19 -2.12
CA SER A 183 10.59 27.09 -3.01
C SER A 183 11.48 27.09 -4.26
N LYS A 184 11.52 28.20 -5.02
CA LYS A 184 12.24 28.29 -6.30
C LYS A 184 13.75 28.16 -6.16
N ILE A 185 14.34 28.63 -5.06
CA ILE A 185 15.79 28.55 -4.84
C ILE A 185 16.27 27.14 -4.49
N THR A 186 15.39 26.17 -4.30
CA THR A 186 15.75 24.84 -3.80
C THR A 186 16.79 24.15 -4.68
N TYR A 187 16.51 23.98 -5.97
CA TYR A 187 17.44 23.34 -6.88
C TYR A 187 18.72 24.16 -7.13
N PRO A 188 18.67 25.50 -7.34
CA PRO A 188 19.87 26.32 -7.41
C PRO A 188 20.77 26.20 -6.17
N LEU A 189 20.20 26.19 -4.96
CA LEU A 189 20.98 26.06 -3.72
C LEU A 189 21.63 24.68 -3.61
N ILE A 190 20.92 23.61 -3.94
CA ILE A 190 21.48 22.25 -3.98
C ILE A 190 22.66 22.20 -4.97
N ALA A 191 22.53 22.82 -6.14
CA ALA A 191 23.60 22.89 -7.13
C ALA A 191 24.84 23.65 -6.59
N ILE A 192 24.63 24.82 -5.98
CA ILE A 192 25.72 25.61 -5.37
C ILE A 192 26.46 24.82 -4.29
N VAL A 193 25.72 24.18 -3.38
CA VAL A 193 26.33 23.35 -2.31
C VAL A 193 27.09 22.17 -2.89
N SER A 194 26.55 21.55 -3.95
CA SER A 194 27.21 20.46 -4.65
C SER A 194 28.53 20.93 -5.29
N ILE A 195 28.56 22.11 -5.92
CA ILE A 195 29.78 22.70 -6.49
C ILE A 195 30.81 22.99 -5.39
N ILE A 196 30.40 23.58 -4.26
CA ILE A 196 31.29 23.86 -3.12
C ILE A 196 31.91 22.56 -2.59
N LEU A 197 31.11 21.50 -2.44
CA LEU A 197 31.60 20.19 -1.98
C LEU A 197 32.50 19.50 -3.00
N PHE A 198 32.25 19.67 -4.30
CA PHE A 198 33.16 19.18 -5.34
C PHE A 198 34.56 19.79 -5.21
N LEU A 199 34.63 21.09 -4.92
CA LEU A 199 35.90 21.80 -4.74
C LEU A 199 36.59 21.46 -3.42
N LYS A 200 35.83 21.27 -2.33
CA LYS A 200 36.39 21.04 -0.98
C LYS A 200 36.62 19.58 -0.61
N ASN A 201 35.72 18.68 -1.00
CA ASN A 201 35.77 17.27 -0.60
C ASN A 201 35.11 16.37 -1.67
N ARG A 202 35.89 16.04 -2.71
CA ARG A 202 35.44 15.18 -3.82
C ARG A 202 34.89 13.82 -3.38
N LYS A 203 35.46 13.20 -2.34
CA LYS A 203 34.98 11.90 -1.83
C LYS A 203 33.57 11.99 -1.28
N PHE A 204 33.30 13.03 -0.48
CA PHE A 204 31.97 13.28 0.04
C PHE A 204 30.99 13.70 -1.07
N TRP A 205 31.45 14.54 -2.00
CA TRP A 205 30.66 14.97 -3.15
C TRP A 205 30.14 13.80 -4.00
N VAL A 206 30.97 12.78 -4.30
CA VAL A 206 30.50 11.60 -5.04
C VAL A 206 29.36 10.89 -4.31
N LYS A 207 29.48 10.73 -2.98
CA LYS A 207 28.40 10.17 -2.15
C LYS A 207 27.13 11.03 -2.23
N LEU A 208 27.28 12.36 -2.13
CA LEU A 208 26.17 13.31 -2.23
C LEU A 208 25.44 13.20 -3.58
N ILE A 209 26.16 13.20 -4.71
CA ILE A 209 25.53 13.09 -6.03
C ILE A 209 24.80 11.75 -6.17
N PHE A 210 25.40 10.66 -5.70
CA PHE A 210 24.74 9.35 -5.73
C PHE A 210 23.45 9.34 -4.91
N ILE A 211 23.44 9.86 -3.69
CA ILE A 211 22.22 9.86 -2.85
C ILE A 211 21.15 10.82 -3.38
N LEU A 212 21.53 11.96 -3.98
CA LEU A 212 20.58 12.88 -4.60
C LEU A 212 19.95 12.26 -5.85
N PHE A 213 20.75 11.57 -6.67
CA PHE A 213 20.26 10.83 -7.82
C PHE A 213 19.30 9.70 -7.40
N LEU A 214 19.67 8.92 -6.39
CA LEU A 214 18.82 7.85 -5.85
C LEU A 214 17.49 8.40 -5.32
N ALA A 215 17.55 9.49 -4.54
CA ALA A 215 16.36 10.15 -4.01
C ALA A 215 15.45 10.68 -5.13
N PHE A 216 16.04 11.25 -6.19
CA PHE A 216 15.32 11.68 -7.39
C PHE A 216 14.63 10.50 -8.08
N VAL A 217 15.35 9.40 -8.33
CA VAL A 217 14.80 8.21 -9.00
C VAL A 217 13.64 7.62 -8.21
N ILE A 218 13.78 7.46 -6.89
CA ILE A 218 12.69 6.95 -6.02
C ILE A 218 11.48 7.87 -6.07
N ALA A 219 11.68 9.18 -5.88
CA ALA A 219 10.58 10.15 -5.89
C ALA A 219 9.86 10.19 -7.24
N TYR A 220 10.62 10.25 -8.35
CA TYR A 220 10.05 10.29 -9.68
C TYR A 220 9.34 8.98 -10.03
N SER A 221 9.88 7.84 -9.62
CA SER A 221 9.22 6.54 -9.84
C SER A 221 7.88 6.47 -9.10
N LEU A 222 7.84 6.85 -7.82
CA LEU A 222 6.60 6.90 -7.05
C LEU A 222 5.59 7.89 -7.66
N LYS A 223 6.06 9.01 -8.19
CA LYS A 223 5.24 10.02 -8.85
C LYS A 223 4.43 9.47 -10.03
N TYR A 224 5.05 8.65 -10.86
CA TYR A 224 4.39 7.99 -12.00
C TYR A 224 3.86 6.58 -11.68
N LEU A 225 3.92 6.13 -10.43
CA LEU A 225 3.21 4.93 -10.00
C LEU A 225 1.87 5.31 -9.36
N ILE A 226 1.87 6.37 -8.55
CA ILE A 226 0.70 6.80 -7.76
C ILE A 226 -0.18 7.77 -8.55
N HIS A 227 0.40 8.65 -9.38
CA HIS A 227 -0.33 9.63 -10.18
C HIS A 227 -1.31 10.52 -9.38
N GLU A 228 -0.91 10.92 -8.17
CA GLU A 228 -1.75 11.78 -7.33
C GLU A 228 -1.92 13.17 -7.98
N PRO A 229 -3.16 13.68 -8.13
CA PRO A 229 -3.39 15.00 -8.71
C PRO A 229 -2.99 16.10 -7.71
N ARG A 230 -2.42 17.20 -8.19
CA ARG A 230 -2.05 18.34 -7.33
C ARG A 230 -3.28 19.04 -6.75
N PRO A 231 -3.14 19.68 -5.57
CA PRO A 231 -4.23 20.40 -4.92
C PRO A 231 -5.00 21.32 -5.87
N TYR A 232 -4.30 22.14 -6.65
CA TYR A 232 -4.91 23.13 -7.56
C TYR A 232 -5.66 22.55 -8.76
N PHE A 233 -5.62 21.24 -8.99
CA PHE A 233 -6.48 20.59 -9.99
C PHE A 233 -7.83 20.12 -9.43
N VAL A 234 -7.94 19.92 -8.12
CA VAL A 234 -9.06 19.17 -7.52
C VAL A 234 -9.75 19.95 -6.40
N LEU A 235 -9.02 20.80 -5.68
CA LEU A 235 -9.57 21.57 -4.57
C LEU A 235 -9.96 22.99 -4.99
N ASP A 236 -11.04 23.49 -4.41
CA ASP A 236 -11.50 24.87 -4.59
C ASP A 236 -10.82 25.83 -3.61
N ASN A 237 -10.85 27.13 -3.92
CA ASN A 237 -10.38 28.22 -3.05
C ASN A 237 -8.91 28.08 -2.60
N ILE A 238 -8.03 27.64 -3.51
CA ILE A 238 -6.59 27.54 -3.22
C ILE A 238 -5.91 28.90 -3.39
N HIS A 239 -5.06 29.23 -2.41
CA HIS A 239 -4.08 30.31 -2.55
C HIS A 239 -2.86 29.81 -3.32
N LEU A 240 -2.90 29.90 -4.64
CA LEU A 240 -1.86 29.39 -5.53
C LEU A 240 -0.83 30.48 -5.86
N LEU A 241 0.42 30.28 -5.43
CA LEU A 241 1.52 31.24 -5.66
C LEU A 241 2.58 30.75 -6.65
N CYS A 242 2.59 29.44 -6.93
CA CYS A 242 3.50 28.81 -7.89
C CYS A 242 2.73 27.80 -8.75
N TYR A 243 3.03 27.73 -10.05
CA TYR A 243 2.48 26.71 -10.93
C TYR A 243 3.59 25.73 -11.36
N GLU A 244 3.28 24.43 -11.34
CA GLU A 244 4.25 23.33 -11.55
C GLU A 244 3.81 22.38 -12.68
N GLY A 245 2.90 22.82 -13.56
CA GLY A 245 2.42 22.04 -14.69
C GLY A 245 1.61 20.81 -14.30
N ASN A 246 1.45 19.88 -15.25
CA ASN A 246 0.58 18.71 -15.10
C ASN A 246 1.29 17.50 -14.45
N GLU A 247 2.43 17.71 -13.81
CA GLU A 247 3.12 16.61 -13.13
C GLU A 247 2.36 16.17 -11.87
N PRO A 248 2.34 14.86 -11.54
CA PRO A 248 1.71 14.38 -10.31
C PRO A 248 2.33 15.00 -9.04
N SER A 249 1.56 15.03 -7.94
CA SER A 249 1.94 15.69 -6.69
C SER A 249 2.85 14.85 -5.81
N PHE A 250 2.55 13.56 -5.65
CA PHE A 250 3.19 12.72 -4.65
C PHE A 250 4.41 11.97 -5.19
N PRO A 251 5.53 11.87 -4.46
CA PRO A 251 5.94 12.71 -3.33
C PRO A 251 6.53 14.04 -3.83
N SER A 252 6.73 14.99 -2.93
CA SER A 252 7.31 16.30 -3.29
C SER A 252 8.82 16.22 -3.58
N GLY A 253 9.23 16.37 -4.84
CA GLY A 253 10.64 16.33 -5.25
C GLY A 253 11.53 17.40 -4.60
N HIS A 254 11.01 18.62 -4.41
CA HIS A 254 11.73 19.70 -3.71
C HIS A 254 12.06 19.29 -2.28
N THR A 255 11.06 18.79 -1.55
CA THR A 255 11.22 18.32 -0.17
C THR A 255 12.16 17.12 -0.11
N THR A 256 12.01 16.15 -1.02
CA THR A 256 12.88 14.96 -1.07
C THR A 256 14.35 15.33 -1.20
N LEU A 257 14.71 16.17 -2.16
CA LEU A 257 16.11 16.53 -2.38
C LEU A 257 16.67 17.45 -1.28
N ALA A 258 15.84 18.34 -0.71
CA ALA A 258 16.23 19.19 0.41
C ALA A 258 16.55 18.37 1.68
N PHE A 259 15.71 17.37 2.01
CA PHE A 259 15.95 16.46 3.13
C PHE A 259 17.11 15.50 2.88
N ALA A 260 17.32 15.05 1.64
CA ALA A 260 18.49 14.25 1.27
C ALA A 260 19.80 15.03 1.45
N LEU A 261 19.86 16.27 0.95
CA LEU A 261 21.03 17.13 1.11
C LEU A 261 21.31 17.45 2.59
N SER A 262 20.30 17.91 3.33
CA SER A 262 20.47 18.30 4.74
C SER A 262 20.90 17.12 5.62
N THR A 263 20.33 15.94 5.40
CA THR A 263 20.71 14.72 6.11
C THR A 263 22.13 14.28 5.76
N ALA A 264 22.53 14.31 4.48
CA ALA A 264 23.92 14.05 4.11
C ALA A 264 24.87 15.05 4.79
N LEU A 265 24.53 16.33 4.79
CA LEU A 265 25.34 17.38 5.42
C LEU A 265 25.46 17.23 6.94
N LEU A 266 24.50 16.60 7.64
CA LEU A 266 24.65 16.29 9.06
C LEU A 266 25.84 15.34 9.33
N PHE A 267 26.11 14.42 8.39
CA PHE A 267 27.26 13.52 8.44
C PHE A 267 28.56 14.16 7.94
N TYR A 268 28.47 15.27 7.19
CA TYR A 268 29.63 16.08 6.84
C TYR A 268 30.05 17.01 7.97
N SER A 269 29.08 17.77 8.51
CA SER A 269 29.25 18.69 9.63
C SER A 269 27.91 18.91 10.31
N ARG A 270 27.80 18.51 11.58
CA ARG A 270 26.56 18.63 12.37
C ARG A 270 25.96 20.04 12.35
N LYS A 271 26.81 21.08 12.42
CA LYS A 271 26.36 22.48 12.40
C LYS A 271 25.76 22.86 11.04
N ILE A 272 26.44 22.53 9.93
CA ILE A 272 25.97 22.84 8.58
C ILE A 272 24.71 22.04 8.28
N GLY A 273 24.71 20.73 8.59
CA GLY A 273 23.54 19.89 8.40
C GLY A 273 22.31 20.37 9.19
N ALA A 274 22.48 20.85 10.43
CA ALA A 274 21.38 21.40 11.22
C ALA A 274 20.78 22.68 10.59
N ILE A 275 21.63 23.58 10.07
CA ILE A 275 21.15 24.77 9.33
C ILE A 275 20.36 24.35 8.10
N PHE A 276 20.89 23.40 7.33
CA PHE A 276 20.21 22.90 6.14
C PHE A 276 18.95 22.10 6.47
N LEU A 277 18.85 21.48 7.65
CA LEU A 277 17.64 20.81 8.09
C LEU A 277 16.51 21.82 8.37
N ILE A 278 16.83 22.95 9.01
CA ILE A 278 15.88 24.06 9.19
C ILE A 278 15.42 24.56 7.83
N TRP A 279 16.35 24.77 6.90
CA TRP A 279 16.03 25.14 5.52
C TRP A 279 15.13 24.09 4.83
N ALA A 280 15.41 22.79 4.98
CA ALA A 280 14.60 21.74 4.38
C ALA A 280 13.16 21.69 4.95
N ILE A 281 12.99 21.96 6.25
CA ILE A 281 11.67 22.12 6.88
C ILE A 281 10.94 23.33 6.28
N LEU A 282 11.63 24.46 6.08
CA LEU A 282 11.06 25.64 5.43
C LEU A 282 10.68 25.35 3.97
N VAL A 283 11.49 24.58 3.24
CA VAL A 283 11.13 24.11 1.89
C VAL A 283 9.85 23.29 1.96
N ALA A 284 9.76 22.28 2.82
CA ALA A 284 8.55 21.45 2.96
C ALA A 284 7.30 22.29 3.26
N TYR A 285 7.40 23.23 4.20
CA TYR A 285 6.32 24.15 4.52
C TYR A 285 5.93 25.01 3.31
N SER A 286 6.92 25.58 2.61
CA SER A 286 6.68 26.43 1.43
C SER A 286 5.89 25.70 0.34
N ARG A 287 6.11 24.39 0.15
CA ARG A 287 5.42 23.61 -0.90
C ARG A 287 3.92 23.45 -0.66
N VAL A 288 3.51 23.35 0.60
CA VAL A 288 2.09 23.34 0.98
C VAL A 288 1.54 24.76 0.94
N TYR A 289 2.28 25.73 1.49
CA TYR A 289 1.87 27.14 1.54
C TYR A 289 1.59 27.72 0.14
N VAL A 290 2.46 27.45 -0.84
CA VAL A 290 2.28 27.98 -2.22
C VAL A 290 1.22 27.22 -3.04
N GLY A 291 0.57 26.21 -2.46
CA GLY A 291 -0.61 25.53 -3.04
C GLY A 291 -0.31 24.37 -3.99
N VAL A 292 0.92 23.85 -4.05
CA VAL A 292 1.32 22.87 -5.09
C VAL A 292 1.46 21.42 -4.62
N HIS A 293 1.45 21.19 -3.30
CA HIS A 293 1.56 19.86 -2.69
C HIS A 293 0.70 19.72 -1.44
N TYR A 294 0.27 18.50 -1.17
CA TYR A 294 -0.35 18.15 0.11
C TYR A 294 0.68 17.92 1.22
N PRO A 295 0.28 18.04 2.50
CA PRO A 295 1.09 17.67 3.66
C PRO A 295 1.68 16.24 3.58
N PHE A 296 0.94 15.27 3.07
CA PHE A 296 1.47 13.90 2.92
C PHE A 296 2.51 13.78 1.80
N ASP A 297 2.42 14.56 0.72
CA ASP A 297 3.46 14.62 -0.32
C ASP A 297 4.82 15.05 0.25
N VAL A 298 4.79 16.09 1.11
CA VAL A 298 6.00 16.65 1.71
C VAL A 298 6.52 15.76 2.82
N PHE A 299 5.64 15.13 3.60
CA PHE A 299 6.04 14.15 4.61
C PHE A 299 6.72 12.93 3.98
N ALA A 300 6.11 12.33 2.95
CA ALA A 300 6.72 11.21 2.23
C ALA A 300 8.04 11.61 1.59
N GLY A 301 8.11 12.80 0.97
CA GLY A 301 9.36 13.34 0.44
C GLY A 301 10.44 13.46 1.50
N ALA A 302 10.12 13.97 2.70
CA ALA A 302 11.06 14.08 3.80
C ALA A 302 11.58 12.70 4.25
N VAL A 303 10.70 11.70 4.39
CA VAL A 303 11.09 10.32 4.76
C VAL A 303 12.04 9.72 3.73
N ILE A 304 11.72 9.82 2.44
CA ILE A 304 12.58 9.34 1.34
C ILE A 304 13.94 10.07 1.38
N GLY A 305 13.91 11.40 1.52
CA GLY A 305 15.12 12.22 1.58
C GLY A 305 16.03 11.83 2.74
N ILE A 306 15.50 11.71 3.95
CA ILE A 306 16.25 11.29 5.15
C ILE A 306 16.83 9.89 4.94
N ALA A 307 16.03 8.93 4.45
CA ALA A 307 16.49 7.57 4.21
C ALA A 307 17.65 7.52 3.20
N CYS A 308 17.55 8.23 2.08
CA CYS A 308 18.63 8.33 1.10
C CYS A 308 19.86 9.06 1.66
N GLY A 309 19.66 10.17 2.39
CA GLY A 309 20.74 10.93 3.00
C GLY A 309 21.52 10.12 4.04
N TYR A 310 20.85 9.25 4.80
CA TYR A 310 21.49 8.34 5.76
C TYR A 310 22.49 7.39 5.09
N LEU A 311 22.25 6.99 3.83
CA LEU A 311 23.17 6.14 3.05
C LEU A 311 24.53 6.79 2.78
N THR A 312 24.68 8.10 3.03
CA THR A 312 25.99 8.78 3.00
C THR A 312 26.98 8.17 4.01
N THR A 313 26.48 7.56 5.08
CA THR A 313 27.29 6.82 6.07
C THR A 313 27.92 5.55 5.50
N VAL A 314 27.36 5.00 4.42
CA VAL A 314 27.87 3.78 3.78
C VAL A 314 29.15 4.11 3.01
N ASP A 315 30.17 3.25 3.16
CA ASP A 315 31.41 3.40 2.40
C ASP A 315 31.29 2.81 1.00
N ILE A 316 30.78 3.64 0.08
CA ILE A 316 30.69 3.34 -1.35
C ILE A 316 32.06 2.89 -1.91
N TYR A 317 33.17 3.47 -1.45
CA TYR A 317 34.52 3.06 -1.86
C TYR A 317 34.88 1.63 -1.45
N LYS A 318 34.39 1.16 -0.30
CA LYS A 318 34.61 -0.21 0.16
C LYS A 318 33.82 -1.21 -0.70
N ILE A 319 32.62 -0.83 -1.15
CA ILE A 319 31.80 -1.61 -2.08
C ILE A 319 32.43 -1.63 -3.47
N MET A 320 32.81 -0.47 -4.02
CA MET A 320 33.45 -0.38 -5.34
C MET A 320 34.77 -1.15 -5.41
N ASN A 321 35.58 -1.10 -4.35
CA ASN A 321 36.83 -1.87 -4.29
C ASN A 321 36.58 -3.38 -4.17
N LYS A 322 35.47 -3.80 -3.56
CA LYS A 322 35.05 -5.21 -3.50
C LYS A 322 34.59 -5.72 -4.88
N CYS A 323 33.86 -4.89 -5.64
CA CYS A 323 33.48 -5.21 -7.02
C CYS A 323 34.69 -5.26 -7.97
N LYS A 324 35.67 -4.35 -7.82
CA LYS A 324 36.91 -4.36 -8.61
C LYS A 324 37.82 -5.57 -8.33
N LYS A 325 37.82 -6.11 -7.11
CA LYS A 325 38.52 -7.36 -6.79
C LYS A 325 37.91 -8.54 -7.54
N HIS A 326 36.58 -8.66 -7.55
CA HIS A 326 35.89 -9.75 -8.26
C HIS A 326 36.07 -9.73 -9.78
N THR A 327 36.32 -8.57 -10.40
CA THR A 327 36.60 -8.48 -11.85
C THR A 327 38.08 -8.74 -12.22
N LYS A 328 38.99 -8.86 -11.25
CA LYS A 328 40.40 -9.19 -11.49
C LYS A 328 40.72 -10.68 -11.29
N ASP A 329 39.77 -11.44 -10.76
CA ASP A 329 39.89 -12.89 -10.51
C ASP A 329 39.31 -13.73 -11.67
N TYR A 330 39.16 -13.14 -12.87
CA TYR A 330 38.78 -13.82 -14.11
C TYR A 330 39.75 -13.52 -15.24
#